data_AF-A0A4R1I480-F1
#
_entry.id   AF-A0A4R1I480-F1
#
_cell.length_a   1.000
_cell.length_b   1.000
_cell.length_c   1.000
_cell.angle_alpha   90.00
_cell.angle_beta   90.00
_cell.angle_gamma   90.00
#
_symmetry.space_group_name_H-M   'P 1'
#
loop_
_entity.id
_entity.type
_entity.pdbx_description
1 polymer ?
#
loop_
_entity_poly.entity_id
_entity_poly.type
_entity_poly.pdbx_seq_one_letter_code
_entity_poly.pdbx_strand_id
1 'polypeptide(L)'
;MRFSRVLAVCLAFAALMVVGLSAPAHAQSKQNQPRVYLLRGLANIFSLGMDDLAAKLRARGVEASVHSYVDLEILTRTAVEQAKAGKRRASPVIIIGHSLGADAAVTMGNRVTAAGVPVPLVVTFDPVTAMTASSKIGKVVNYYQAGGSGKAVSGARVENIDLTGSGALSHFNIDKAAELHNRVIGMIQRAPRPRAVAAKPKPKPAETSAEAPVATPAAAAVVPVAAPAATPATPAATPASVPAVPVPAATTQSGAATPAAGTETASAPSAVPTAPAGTGTSN
;
A
#
# COMPACT_ATOMS: atom_id res chain seq x y z
N MET A 1 17.12 8.58 -68.21
CA MET A 1 16.99 7.63 -67.07
C MET A 1 17.88 7.98 -65.86
N ARG A 2 17.99 9.27 -65.46
CA ARG A 2 18.83 9.69 -64.31
C ARG A 2 18.06 10.43 -63.21
N PHE A 3 16.83 10.88 -63.49
CA PHE A 3 15.98 11.57 -62.51
C PHE A 3 15.16 10.64 -61.59
N SER A 4 14.92 9.39 -61.99
CA SER A 4 14.14 8.43 -61.17
C SER A 4 14.93 7.78 -60.03
N ARG A 5 16.26 7.93 -59.99
CA ARG A 5 17.10 7.35 -58.93
C ARG A 5 17.31 8.28 -57.73
N VAL A 6 17.19 9.60 -57.93
CA VAL A 6 17.34 10.60 -56.86
C VAL A 6 16.08 10.67 -56.00
N LEU A 7 14.90 10.56 -56.61
CA LEU A 7 13.61 10.58 -55.90
C LEU A 7 13.42 9.35 -54.98
N ALA A 8 13.93 8.18 -55.39
CA ALA A 8 13.85 6.94 -54.61
C ALA A 8 14.73 6.95 -53.35
N VAL A 9 15.88 7.64 -53.39
CA VAL A 9 16.79 7.76 -52.23
C VAL A 9 16.24 8.76 -51.21
N CYS A 10 15.57 9.83 -51.65
CA CYS A 10 14.91 10.79 -50.75
C CYS A 10 13.70 10.18 -50.01
N LEU A 11 12.92 9.31 -50.66
CA LEU A 11 11.80 8.60 -50.03
C LEU A 11 12.27 7.52 -49.03
N ALA A 12 13.39 6.86 -49.28
CA ALA A 12 13.96 5.88 -48.35
C ALA A 12 14.54 6.53 -47.07
N PHE A 13 15.12 7.74 -47.17
CA PHE A 13 15.58 8.49 -45.99
C PHE A 13 14.43 9.13 -45.20
N ALA A 14 13.35 9.54 -45.86
CA ALA A 14 12.16 10.06 -45.19
C ALA A 14 11.39 8.96 -44.41
N ALA A 15 11.41 7.71 -44.90
CA ALA A 15 10.79 6.58 -44.21
C ALA A 15 11.58 6.08 -42.99
N LEU A 16 12.90 6.31 -42.93
CA LEU A 16 13.75 5.87 -41.81
C LEU A 16 13.84 6.88 -40.66
N MET A 17 13.43 8.14 -40.87
CA MET A 17 13.47 9.20 -39.85
C MET A 17 12.15 9.41 -39.07
N VAL A 18 11.10 8.63 -39.35
CA VAL A 18 9.81 8.72 -38.64
C VAL A 18 9.68 7.68 -37.51
N VAL A 19 10.65 6.79 -37.32
CA VAL A 19 10.61 5.72 -36.28
C VAL A 19 11.22 6.16 -34.93
N GLY A 20 11.77 7.37 -34.83
CA GLY A 20 12.36 7.89 -33.60
C GLY A 20 11.38 8.69 -32.75
N LEU A 21 11.10 8.20 -31.53
CA LEU A 21 10.35 8.82 -30.40
C LEU A 21 8.86 8.47 -30.28
N SER A 22 8.58 7.20 -30.00
CA SER A 22 7.51 6.87 -29.05
C SER A 22 8.12 6.04 -27.92
N ALA A 23 8.89 6.71 -27.06
CA ALA A 23 9.19 6.13 -25.76
C ALA A 23 7.85 5.87 -25.03
N PRO A 24 7.63 4.68 -24.44
CA PRO A 24 6.37 4.40 -23.78
C PRO A 24 6.24 5.38 -22.61
N ALA A 25 5.20 6.22 -22.64
CA ALA A 25 4.83 7.13 -21.55
C ALA A 25 4.51 6.40 -20.21
N HIS A 26 4.62 5.07 -20.19
CA HIS A 26 4.39 4.19 -19.05
C HIS A 26 5.53 4.17 -18.02
N ALA A 27 6.75 4.60 -18.36
CA ALA A 27 7.86 4.60 -17.40
C ALA A 27 7.76 5.75 -16.36
N GLN A 28 7.09 6.85 -16.71
CA GLN A 28 7.05 8.05 -15.85
C GLN A 28 5.82 8.13 -14.94
N SER A 29 4.82 7.25 -15.12
CA SER A 29 3.58 7.24 -14.35
C SER A 29 3.61 6.36 -13.08
N LYS A 30 4.56 5.41 -12.97
CA LYS A 30 4.69 4.54 -11.77
C LYS A 30 5.15 5.29 -10.52
N GLN A 31 5.99 6.31 -10.66
CA GLN A 31 6.64 7.01 -9.54
C GLN A 31 5.67 7.79 -8.62
N ASN A 32 4.42 7.98 -9.04
CA ASN A 32 3.43 8.80 -8.33
C ASN A 32 2.17 8.03 -7.89
N GLN A 33 2.13 6.71 -8.09
CA GLN A 33 1.02 5.91 -7.57
C GLN A 33 1.18 5.71 -6.06
N PRO A 34 0.08 5.71 -5.28
CA PRO A 34 0.16 5.41 -3.87
C PRO A 34 0.62 3.97 -3.66
N ARG A 35 1.60 3.79 -2.76
CA ARG A 35 2.02 2.46 -2.28
C ARG A 35 1.11 2.04 -1.14
N VAL A 36 0.65 0.79 -1.17
CA VAL A 36 -0.22 0.21 -0.14
C VAL A 36 0.55 -0.81 0.68
N TYR A 37 0.63 -0.58 1.98
CA TYR A 37 1.16 -1.56 2.95
C TYR A 37 -0.01 -2.23 3.67
N LEU A 38 -0.03 -3.55 3.66
CA LEU A 38 -1.02 -4.40 4.31
C LEU A 38 -0.35 -5.12 5.47
N LEU A 39 -0.78 -4.85 6.71
CA LEU A 39 -0.16 -5.38 7.92
C LEU A 39 -1.02 -6.49 8.53
N ARG A 40 -0.45 -7.69 8.66
CA ARG A 40 -1.08 -8.87 9.27
C ARG A 40 -1.00 -8.82 10.80
N GLY A 41 -1.95 -9.47 11.47
CA GLY A 41 -1.95 -9.65 12.94
C GLY A 41 -1.07 -10.81 13.42
N LEU A 42 -1.30 -11.25 14.67
CA LEU A 42 -0.52 -12.32 15.32
C LEU A 42 -0.56 -13.62 14.50
N ALA A 43 0.58 -14.31 14.47
CA ALA A 43 0.81 -15.62 13.85
C ALA A 43 0.60 -15.73 12.33
N ASN A 44 0.33 -14.65 11.57
CA ASN A 44 0.10 -14.64 10.10
C ASN A 44 -1.04 -15.56 9.57
N ILE A 45 -1.59 -16.47 10.39
CA ILE A 45 -2.58 -17.50 10.04
C ILE A 45 -3.99 -16.92 9.91
N PHE A 46 -4.29 -15.81 10.61
CA PHE A 46 -5.64 -15.24 10.63
C PHE A 46 -5.92 -14.19 9.54
N SER A 47 -4.91 -13.74 8.79
CA SER A 47 -5.03 -12.60 7.84
C SER A 47 -4.95 -12.98 6.36
N LEU A 48 -5.43 -14.17 5.96
CA LEU A 48 -5.44 -14.58 4.54
C LEU A 48 -6.21 -13.59 3.64
N GLY A 49 -7.20 -12.87 4.19
CA GLY A 49 -7.93 -11.86 3.44
C GLY A 49 -7.06 -10.66 3.04
N MET A 50 -5.97 -10.40 3.77
CA MET A 50 -4.99 -9.37 3.38
C MET A 50 -4.23 -9.76 2.11
N ASP A 51 -3.93 -11.05 1.90
CA ASP A 51 -3.32 -11.53 0.65
C ASP A 51 -4.28 -11.35 -0.52
N ASP A 52 -5.54 -11.72 -0.33
CA ASP A 52 -6.59 -11.56 -1.32
C ASP A 52 -6.83 -10.09 -1.66
N LEU A 53 -6.86 -9.20 -0.66
CA LEU A 53 -6.98 -7.76 -0.86
C LEU A 53 -5.77 -7.22 -1.62
N ALA A 54 -4.55 -7.62 -1.26
CA ALA A 54 -3.35 -7.23 -1.99
C ALA A 54 -3.37 -7.75 -3.44
N ALA A 55 -3.81 -8.98 -3.68
CA ALA A 55 -3.96 -9.55 -5.02
C ALA A 55 -4.98 -8.76 -5.85
N LYS A 56 -6.14 -8.45 -5.27
CA LYS A 56 -7.17 -7.60 -5.88
C LYS A 56 -6.62 -6.21 -6.22
N LEU A 57 -5.82 -5.60 -5.35
CA LEU A 57 -5.19 -4.30 -5.60
C LEU A 57 -4.15 -4.37 -6.72
N ARG A 58 -3.27 -5.37 -6.71
CA ARG A 58 -2.24 -5.59 -7.74
C ARG A 58 -2.86 -5.85 -9.12
N ALA A 59 -3.93 -6.63 -9.19
CA ALA A 59 -4.69 -6.86 -10.42
C ALA A 59 -5.27 -5.57 -11.02
N ARG A 60 -5.42 -4.51 -10.20
CA ARG A 60 -5.89 -3.17 -10.62
C ARG A 60 -4.73 -2.18 -10.83
N GLY A 61 -3.49 -2.66 -10.88
CA GLY A 61 -2.30 -1.84 -11.10
C GLY A 61 -1.87 -1.01 -9.88
N VAL A 62 -2.38 -1.32 -8.68
CA VAL A 62 -1.97 -0.67 -7.43
C VAL A 62 -0.79 -1.43 -6.84
N GLU A 63 0.28 -0.72 -6.50
CA GLU A 63 1.44 -1.30 -5.80
C GLU A 63 1.04 -1.62 -4.35
N ALA A 64 0.91 -2.91 -4.04
CA ALA A 64 0.47 -3.39 -2.73
C ALA A 64 1.38 -4.52 -2.24
N SER A 65 1.75 -4.47 -0.97
CA SER A 65 2.63 -5.45 -0.31
C SER A 65 2.08 -5.83 1.06
N VAL A 66 2.19 -7.11 1.42
CA VAL A 66 1.70 -7.67 2.68
C VAL A 66 2.89 -7.97 3.58
N HIS A 67 2.81 -7.54 4.84
CA HIS A 67 3.89 -7.66 5.82
C HIS A 67 3.35 -8.06 7.19
N SER A 68 4.22 -8.51 8.07
CA SER A 68 3.84 -8.76 9.45
C SER A 68 3.80 -7.45 10.25
N TYR A 69 2.95 -7.36 11.27
CA TYR A 69 2.94 -6.21 12.17
C TYR A 69 4.30 -5.99 12.86
N VAL A 70 5.11 -7.05 13.04
CA VAL A 70 6.44 -6.93 13.65
C VAL A 70 7.42 -6.11 12.80
N ASP A 71 7.14 -5.98 11.50
CA ASP A 71 7.96 -5.22 10.56
C ASP A 71 7.70 -3.70 10.63
N LEU A 72 6.80 -3.25 11.51
CA LEU A 72 6.34 -1.86 11.64
C LEU A 72 7.48 -0.83 11.58
N GLU A 73 8.57 -1.07 12.32
CA GLU A 73 9.69 -0.13 12.39
C GLU A 73 10.41 -0.02 11.04
N ILE A 74 10.75 -1.16 10.45
CA ILE A 74 11.44 -1.23 9.16
C ILE A 74 10.55 -0.65 8.07
N LEU A 75 9.26 -0.98 8.05
CA LEU A 75 8.31 -0.45 7.07
C LEU A 75 8.12 1.05 7.19
N THR A 76 8.06 1.59 8.41
CA THR A 76 7.96 3.04 8.63
C THR A 76 9.17 3.74 8.03
N ARG A 77 10.38 3.27 8.33
CA ARG A 77 11.62 3.83 7.78
C ARG A 77 11.64 3.71 6.24
N THR A 78 11.39 2.53 5.70
CA THR A 78 11.37 2.27 4.26
C THR A 78 10.34 3.15 3.55
N ALA A 79 9.14 3.30 4.09
CA ALA A 79 8.10 4.15 3.52
C ALA A 79 8.56 5.62 3.47
N VAL A 80 9.21 6.11 4.53
CA VAL A 80 9.75 7.48 4.60
C VAL A 80 10.89 7.68 3.61
N GLU A 81 11.85 6.75 3.55
CA GLU A 81 12.98 6.80 2.61
C GLU A 81 12.50 6.76 1.15
N GLN A 82 11.64 5.81 0.82
CA GLN A 82 11.10 5.67 -0.54
C GLN A 82 10.24 6.86 -0.96
N ALA A 83 9.49 7.46 -0.02
CA ALA A 83 8.76 8.68 -0.30
C ALA A 83 9.73 9.84 -0.58
N LYS A 84 10.80 10.00 0.20
CA LYS A 84 11.79 11.07 0.01
C LYS A 84 12.66 10.89 -1.25
N ALA A 85 12.87 9.65 -1.69
CA ALA A 85 13.61 9.36 -2.93
C ALA A 85 12.89 9.84 -4.21
N GLY A 86 11.60 10.15 -4.13
CA GLY A 86 10.83 10.71 -5.23
C GLY A 86 11.33 12.11 -5.62
N LYS A 87 11.93 12.25 -6.81
CA LYS A 87 12.59 13.49 -7.29
C LYS A 87 11.71 14.75 -7.38
N ARG A 88 10.40 14.67 -7.15
CA ARG A 88 9.46 15.81 -7.30
C ARG A 88 8.41 15.92 -6.20
N ARG A 89 7.89 14.82 -5.67
CA ARG A 89 6.96 14.77 -4.52
C ARG A 89 7.10 13.43 -3.81
N ALA A 90 6.85 13.45 -2.51
CA ALA A 90 6.68 12.24 -1.72
C ALA A 90 5.53 11.40 -2.28
N SER A 91 5.82 10.16 -2.68
CA SER A 91 4.78 9.20 -3.07
C SER A 91 3.88 8.94 -1.86
N PRO A 92 2.54 9.11 -1.96
CA PRO A 92 1.64 8.87 -0.84
C PRO A 92 1.67 7.41 -0.41
N VAL A 93 1.43 7.18 0.88
CA VAL A 93 1.43 5.86 1.50
C VAL A 93 0.04 5.56 2.05
N ILE A 94 -0.56 4.46 1.62
CA ILE A 94 -1.81 3.94 2.17
C ILE A 94 -1.48 2.74 3.04
N ILE A 95 -2.13 2.63 4.19
CA ILE A 95 -1.81 1.60 5.18
C ILE A 95 -3.10 0.91 5.59
N ILE A 96 -3.11 -0.41 5.55
CA ILE A 96 -4.26 -1.25 5.88
C ILE A 96 -3.77 -2.27 6.88
N GLY A 97 -4.51 -2.53 7.95
CA GLY A 97 -4.11 -3.51 8.94
C GLY A 97 -5.25 -4.31 9.51
N HIS A 98 -4.93 -5.52 10.00
CA HIS A 98 -5.86 -6.39 10.71
C HIS A 98 -5.35 -6.75 12.11
N SER A 99 -6.21 -6.72 13.14
CA SER A 99 -5.85 -7.11 14.51
C SER A 99 -4.64 -6.30 15.03
N LEU A 100 -3.56 -6.95 15.48
CA LEU A 100 -2.30 -6.26 15.81
C LEU A 100 -1.71 -5.46 14.63
N GLY A 101 -1.94 -5.93 13.40
CA GLY A 101 -1.60 -5.20 12.19
C GLY A 101 -2.43 -3.92 12.03
N ALA A 102 -3.66 -3.87 12.53
CA ALA A 102 -4.49 -2.67 12.53
C ALA A 102 -3.95 -1.62 13.51
N ASP A 103 -3.52 -2.04 14.70
CA ASP A 103 -2.82 -1.17 15.66
C ASP A 103 -1.52 -0.62 15.04
N ALA A 104 -0.75 -1.50 14.38
CA ALA A 104 0.45 -1.13 13.65
C ALA A 104 0.14 -0.17 12.49
N ALA A 105 -0.99 -0.31 11.80
CA ALA A 105 -1.37 0.55 10.69
C ALA A 105 -1.64 1.99 11.14
N VAL A 106 -2.36 2.18 12.27
CA VAL A 106 -2.56 3.51 12.85
C VAL A 106 -1.23 4.09 13.34
N THR A 107 -0.40 3.29 13.99
CA THR A 107 0.92 3.70 14.47
C THR A 107 1.83 4.14 13.32
N MET A 108 1.91 3.34 12.25
CA MET A 108 2.67 3.66 11.04
C MET A 108 2.13 4.93 10.39
N GLY A 109 0.81 5.08 10.25
CA GLY A 109 0.19 6.30 9.71
C GLY A 109 0.57 7.56 10.49
N ASN A 110 0.56 7.49 11.82
CA ASN A 110 0.98 8.59 12.68
C ASN A 110 2.46 8.95 12.46
N ARG A 111 3.35 7.95 12.43
CA ARG A 111 4.80 8.16 12.26
C ARG A 111 5.16 8.68 10.86
N VAL A 112 4.58 8.09 9.82
CA VAL A 112 4.83 8.47 8.42
C VAL A 112 4.32 9.89 8.14
N THR A 113 3.14 10.26 8.66
CA THR A 113 2.66 11.65 8.55
C THR A 113 3.48 12.65 9.37
N ALA A 114 3.97 12.25 10.55
CA ALA A 114 4.88 13.09 11.34
C ALA A 114 6.20 13.36 10.59
N ALA A 115 6.68 12.41 9.79
CA ALA A 115 7.85 12.55 8.94
C ALA A 115 7.62 13.34 7.63
N GLY A 116 6.42 13.92 7.46
CA GLY A 116 6.08 14.75 6.30
C GLY A 116 5.65 13.98 5.05
N VAL A 117 5.46 12.66 5.16
CA VAL A 117 4.98 11.83 4.05
C VAL A 117 3.45 11.81 4.04
N PRO A 118 2.78 12.09 2.91
CA PRO A 118 1.32 12.05 2.83
C PRO A 118 0.77 10.64 3.07
N VAL A 119 -0.13 10.51 4.04
CA VAL A 119 -0.92 9.29 4.28
C VAL A 119 -2.40 9.62 4.02
N PRO A 120 -2.90 9.43 2.78
CA PRO A 120 -4.26 9.83 2.44
C PRO A 120 -5.32 8.92 3.05
N LEU A 121 -4.97 7.67 3.35
CA LEU A 121 -5.91 6.68 3.88
C LEU A 121 -5.20 5.70 4.82
N VAL A 122 -5.80 5.47 5.99
CA VAL A 122 -5.55 4.30 6.83
C VAL A 122 -6.85 3.52 6.97
N VAL A 123 -6.78 2.19 6.83
CA VAL A 123 -7.92 1.31 7.09
C VAL A 123 -7.55 0.28 8.14
N THR A 124 -8.41 0.11 9.14
CA THR A 124 -8.24 -0.89 10.18
C THR A 124 -9.37 -1.90 10.15
N PHE A 125 -9.00 -3.17 10.29
CA PHE A 125 -9.90 -4.30 10.50
C PHE A 125 -9.67 -4.83 11.92
N ASP A 126 -10.59 -4.52 12.81
CA ASP A 126 -10.68 -4.96 14.19
C ASP A 126 -9.38 -4.74 15.01
N PRO A 127 -8.92 -3.47 15.17
CA PRO A 127 -7.77 -3.16 16.02
C PRO A 127 -8.04 -3.58 17.47
N VAL A 128 -7.01 -4.06 18.17
CA VAL A 128 -7.16 -4.67 19.49
C VAL A 128 -6.81 -3.72 20.63
N THR A 129 -6.19 -2.59 20.29
CA THR A 129 -5.84 -1.53 21.24
C THR A 129 -6.66 -0.27 20.95
N ALA A 130 -7.00 0.49 22.00
CA ALA A 130 -7.58 1.82 21.83
C ALA A 130 -6.51 2.76 21.24
N MET A 131 -6.68 3.16 19.99
CA MET A 131 -5.71 3.95 19.24
C MET A 131 -6.22 5.37 18.99
N THR A 132 -5.30 6.33 18.86
CA THR A 132 -5.61 7.69 18.41
C THR A 132 -4.88 7.98 17.10
N ALA A 133 -5.65 8.28 16.05
CA ALA A 133 -5.14 8.68 14.76
C ALA A 133 -4.79 10.17 14.72
N SER A 134 -3.63 10.48 14.13
CA SER A 134 -3.16 11.83 13.87
C SER A 134 -4.13 12.58 12.94
N SER A 135 -4.39 13.85 13.25
CA SER A 135 -5.18 14.74 12.39
C SER A 135 -4.52 15.02 11.03
N LYS A 136 -3.22 14.70 10.88
CA LYS A 136 -2.47 14.82 9.62
C LYS A 136 -2.77 13.69 8.63
N ILE A 137 -3.37 12.59 9.07
CA ILE A 137 -3.84 11.52 8.18
C ILE A 137 -5.06 12.05 7.40
N GLY A 138 -5.16 11.69 6.11
CA GLY A 138 -6.24 12.17 5.23
C GLY A 138 -7.61 11.65 5.64
N LYS A 139 -7.74 10.32 5.80
CA LYS A 139 -8.92 9.64 6.32
C LYS A 139 -8.50 8.37 7.05
N VAL A 140 -9.18 8.04 8.14
CA VAL A 140 -9.08 6.73 8.79
C VAL A 140 -10.45 6.07 8.77
N VAL A 141 -10.52 4.83 8.29
CA VAL A 141 -11.75 4.03 8.36
C VAL A 141 -11.48 2.81 9.21
N ASN A 142 -12.22 2.66 10.29
CA ASN A 142 -12.10 1.58 11.23
C ASN A 142 -13.33 0.67 11.17
N TYR A 143 -13.15 -0.53 10.63
CA TYR A 143 -14.14 -1.59 10.71
C TYR A 143 -13.85 -2.39 11.98
N TYR A 144 -14.77 -2.41 12.94
CA TYR A 144 -14.54 -3.09 14.21
C TYR A 144 -15.83 -3.71 14.76
N GLN A 145 -15.69 -4.63 15.70
CA GLN A 145 -16.81 -5.15 16.48
C GLN A 145 -16.71 -4.70 17.93
N ALA A 146 -17.66 -3.87 18.35
CA ALA A 146 -17.81 -3.49 19.74
C ALA A 146 -18.13 -4.73 20.60
N GLY A 147 -17.54 -4.82 21.79
CA GLY A 147 -17.71 -5.97 22.71
C GLY A 147 -16.88 -7.22 22.35
N GLY A 148 -16.18 -7.23 21.20
CA GLY A 148 -15.19 -8.25 20.85
C GLY A 148 -13.74 -7.79 21.11
N SER A 149 -12.81 -8.34 20.33
CA SER A 149 -11.41 -7.90 20.34
C SER A 149 -11.25 -6.46 19.84
N GLY A 150 -12.08 -6.07 18.87
CA GLY A 150 -12.15 -4.74 18.28
C GLY A 150 -12.24 -3.57 19.25
N LYS A 151 -11.58 -2.47 18.88
CA LYS A 151 -11.62 -1.18 19.56
C LYS A 151 -11.95 -0.07 18.56
N ALA A 152 -12.65 0.94 19.05
CA ALA A 152 -12.82 2.18 18.29
C ALA A 152 -11.47 2.91 18.19
N VAL A 153 -11.25 3.61 17.08
CA VAL A 153 -10.11 4.50 16.88
C VAL A 153 -10.58 5.94 17.09
N SER A 154 -9.84 6.72 17.87
CA SER A 154 -10.14 8.13 18.12
C SER A 154 -9.42 9.04 17.13
N GLY A 155 -9.99 10.18 16.78
CA GLY A 155 -9.31 11.22 15.98
C GLY A 155 -10.26 12.02 15.08
N ALA A 156 -9.79 13.19 14.64
CA ALA A 156 -10.60 14.16 13.91
C ALA A 156 -11.12 13.69 12.53
N ARG A 157 -10.46 12.71 11.92
CA ARG A 157 -10.75 12.21 10.57
C ARG A 157 -11.00 10.71 10.56
N VAL A 158 -11.48 10.18 11.68
CA VAL A 158 -11.79 8.77 11.86
C VAL A 158 -13.28 8.53 11.64
N GLU A 159 -13.57 7.52 10.84
CA GLU A 159 -14.90 6.93 10.68
C GLU A 159 -14.87 5.53 11.30
N ASN A 160 -15.56 5.36 12.43
CA ASN A 160 -15.73 4.06 13.07
C ASN A 160 -17.01 3.41 12.52
N ILE A 161 -16.87 2.24 11.91
CA ILE A 161 -17.95 1.43 11.36
C ILE A 161 -18.06 0.18 12.24
N ASP A 162 -19.05 0.20 13.11
CA ASP A 162 -19.36 -0.93 13.99
C ASP A 162 -20.07 -2.04 13.21
N LEU A 163 -19.50 -3.24 13.24
CA LEU A 163 -19.98 -4.43 12.54
C LEU A 163 -20.51 -5.51 13.50
N THR A 164 -20.76 -5.15 14.76
CA THR A 164 -21.29 -6.08 15.78
C THR A 164 -22.62 -6.71 15.33
N GLY A 165 -23.48 -5.95 14.66
CA GLY A 165 -24.77 -6.44 14.16
C GLY A 165 -24.72 -7.28 12.88
N SER A 166 -23.54 -7.53 12.30
CA SER A 166 -23.43 -8.24 11.02
C SER A 166 -23.71 -9.75 11.12
N GLY A 167 -23.60 -10.35 12.31
CA GLY A 167 -23.88 -11.76 12.59
C GLY A 167 -22.92 -12.79 11.96
N ALA A 168 -22.34 -12.47 10.79
CA ALA A 168 -21.45 -13.34 10.03
C ALA A 168 -19.97 -12.97 10.16
N LEU A 169 -19.66 -11.74 10.57
CA LEU A 169 -18.28 -11.28 10.73
C LEU A 169 -17.81 -11.51 12.17
N SER A 170 -16.51 -11.72 12.29
CA SER A 170 -15.77 -11.95 13.52
C SER A 170 -14.37 -11.34 13.36
N HIS A 171 -13.64 -11.22 14.47
CA HIS A 171 -12.21 -10.90 14.45
C HIS A 171 -11.40 -11.76 13.46
N PHE A 172 -11.80 -13.01 13.21
CA PHE A 172 -11.01 -13.93 12.40
C PHE A 172 -11.35 -13.91 10.91
N ASN A 173 -12.44 -13.27 10.48
CA ASN A 173 -12.88 -13.30 9.09
C ASN A 173 -13.28 -11.92 8.53
N ILE A 174 -13.32 -10.88 9.36
CA ILE A 174 -13.59 -9.50 8.94
C ILE A 174 -12.66 -9.06 7.81
N ASP A 175 -11.39 -9.47 7.86
CA ASP A 175 -10.38 -9.17 6.85
C ASP A 175 -10.60 -9.90 5.52
N LYS A 176 -11.52 -10.88 5.44
CA LYS A 176 -11.83 -11.69 4.24
C LYS A 176 -13.12 -11.23 3.57
N ALA A 177 -13.89 -10.36 4.22
CA ALA A 177 -15.20 -9.96 3.76
C ALA A 177 -15.11 -9.25 2.41
N ALA A 178 -15.63 -9.88 1.36
CA ALA A 178 -15.55 -9.36 -0.01
C ALA A 178 -16.16 -7.96 -0.16
N GLU A 179 -17.25 -7.70 0.56
CA GLU A 179 -17.89 -6.39 0.61
C GLU A 179 -16.94 -5.32 1.17
N LEU A 180 -16.26 -5.62 2.28
CA LEU A 180 -15.30 -4.67 2.87
C LEU A 180 -14.10 -4.46 1.94
N HIS A 181 -13.61 -5.50 1.26
CA HIS A 181 -12.55 -5.33 0.26
C HIS A 181 -12.99 -4.38 -0.86
N ASN A 182 -14.22 -4.52 -1.36
CA ASN A 182 -14.74 -3.67 -2.42
C ASN A 182 -14.86 -2.21 -1.95
N ARG A 183 -15.32 -1.98 -0.73
CA ARG A 183 -15.34 -0.65 -0.10
C ARG A 183 -13.93 -0.06 -0.03
N VAL A 184 -12.95 -0.82 0.48
CA VAL A 184 -11.55 -0.39 0.60
C VAL A 184 -10.92 -0.08 -0.76
N ILE A 185 -11.10 -0.95 -1.76
CA ILE A 185 -10.62 -0.72 -3.12
C ILE A 185 -11.21 0.58 -3.69
N GLY A 186 -12.52 0.79 -3.52
CA GLY A 186 -13.17 2.02 -3.95
C GLY A 186 -12.61 3.27 -3.26
N MET A 187 -12.30 3.18 -1.95
CA MET A 187 -11.65 4.27 -1.23
C MET A 187 -10.26 4.58 -1.78
N ILE A 188 -9.46 3.55 -2.07
CA ILE A 188 -8.09 3.71 -2.63
C ILE A 188 -8.15 4.31 -4.04
N GLN A 189 -9.11 3.92 -4.86
CA GLN A 189 -9.29 4.47 -6.20
C GLN A 189 -9.70 5.95 -6.18
N ARG A 190 -10.46 6.38 -5.17
CA ARG A 190 -10.88 7.77 -4.96
C ARG A 190 -9.88 8.61 -4.17
N ALA A 191 -8.91 7.99 -3.49
CA ALA A 191 -7.93 8.70 -2.70
C ALA A 191 -7.15 9.70 -3.57
N PRO A 192 -6.92 10.94 -3.11
CA PRO A 192 -6.21 11.95 -3.90
C PRO A 192 -4.86 11.42 -4.39
N ARG A 193 -4.71 11.27 -5.71
CA ARG A 193 -3.41 10.97 -6.32
C ARG A 193 -2.63 12.26 -6.48
N PRO A 194 -1.30 12.28 -6.27
CA PRO A 194 -0.53 13.46 -6.57
C PRO A 194 -0.63 13.68 -8.08
N ARG A 195 -1.27 14.79 -8.47
CA ARG A 195 -1.45 15.15 -9.87
C ARG A 195 -0.07 15.17 -10.53
N ALA A 196 0.11 14.37 -11.59
CA ALA A 196 1.25 14.48 -12.46
C ALA A 196 1.26 15.94 -12.95
N VAL A 197 2.33 16.68 -12.64
CA VAL A 197 2.49 18.01 -13.20
C VAL A 197 2.66 17.79 -14.70
N ALA A 198 1.65 18.11 -15.48
CA ALA A 198 1.79 18.22 -16.93
C ALA A 198 3.04 19.05 -17.18
N ALA A 199 3.97 18.52 -17.96
CA ALA A 199 5.21 19.22 -18.28
C ALA A 199 4.82 20.63 -18.76
N LYS A 200 5.31 21.66 -18.07
CA LYS A 200 5.22 23.03 -18.60
C LYS A 200 5.81 22.99 -20.01
N PRO A 201 5.18 23.59 -21.03
CA PRO A 201 5.78 23.73 -22.34
C PRO A 201 7.18 24.33 -22.17
N LYS A 202 8.20 23.69 -22.74
CA LYS A 202 9.56 24.25 -22.80
C LYS A 202 9.45 25.66 -23.43
N PRO A 203 10.07 26.69 -22.84
CA PRO A 203 10.32 27.91 -23.58
C PRO A 203 11.09 27.57 -24.86
N LYS A 204 10.60 28.09 -25.98
CA LYS A 204 11.27 28.07 -27.28
C LYS A 204 12.69 28.63 -27.10
N PRO A 205 13.75 27.98 -27.62
CA PRO A 205 15.09 28.57 -27.61
C PRO A 205 15.05 29.89 -28.39
N ALA A 206 15.29 31.00 -27.70
CA ALA A 206 15.63 32.25 -28.35
C ALA A 206 17.08 32.15 -28.82
N GLU A 207 17.26 32.46 -30.10
CA GLU A 207 18.52 32.39 -30.83
C GLU A 207 19.57 33.34 -30.24
N THR A 208 20.80 32.85 -30.26
CA THR A 208 22.04 33.56 -29.99
C THR A 208 22.18 34.79 -30.88
N SER A 209 22.54 35.93 -30.28
CA SER A 209 23.13 37.06 -31.00
C SER A 209 24.34 37.60 -30.23
N ALA A 210 25.51 37.29 -30.78
CA ALA A 210 26.79 38.01 -30.83
C ALA A 210 27.33 38.84 -29.63
N GLU A 211 28.46 38.34 -29.11
CA GLU A 211 29.76 39.00 -28.78
C GLU A 211 30.02 40.35 -29.52
N ALA A 212 30.70 41.41 -29.05
CA ALA A 212 31.92 41.62 -28.22
C ALA A 212 32.01 43.15 -27.84
N PRO A 213 33.13 43.75 -27.31
CA PRO A 213 34.31 43.22 -26.61
C PRO A 213 34.71 43.95 -25.29
N VAL A 214 35.50 43.24 -24.49
CA VAL A 214 36.66 43.57 -23.62
C VAL A 214 36.89 45.03 -23.13
N ALA A 215 37.00 45.17 -21.80
CA ALA A 215 37.90 46.13 -21.14
C ALA A 215 38.49 45.53 -19.84
N THR A 216 39.81 45.49 -19.74
CA THR A 216 40.62 45.12 -18.56
C THR A 216 40.82 46.35 -17.65
N PRO A 217 41.11 46.20 -16.33
CA PRO A 217 42.53 46.25 -15.94
C PRO A 217 42.96 45.38 -14.73
N ALA A 218 44.24 44.97 -14.81
CA ALA A 218 45.31 44.91 -13.81
C ALA A 218 45.09 44.50 -12.33
N ALA A 219 45.61 43.31 -12.02
CA ALA A 219 46.51 42.88 -10.94
C ALA A 219 46.72 43.72 -9.65
N ALA A 220 46.66 43.02 -8.50
CA ALA A 220 47.64 43.14 -7.40
C ALA A 220 47.68 41.84 -6.57
N ALA A 221 48.91 41.44 -6.20
CA ALA A 221 49.31 40.25 -5.42
C ALA A 221 48.77 40.24 -3.96
N VAL A 222 48.84 39.18 -3.15
CA VAL A 222 50.03 38.61 -2.46
C VAL A 222 49.73 37.17 -1.94
N VAL A 223 50.82 36.46 -1.65
CA VAL A 223 51.12 35.01 -1.57
C VAL A 223 50.87 34.38 -0.15
N PRO A 224 51.28 33.13 0.18
CA PRO A 224 50.40 32.05 0.66
C PRO A 224 50.61 31.65 2.15
N VAL A 225 49.75 30.77 2.70
CA VAL A 225 50.08 30.02 3.94
C VAL A 225 49.70 28.54 3.81
N ALA A 226 50.63 27.72 4.29
CA ALA A 226 50.79 26.29 4.12
C ALA A 226 49.77 25.38 4.84
N ALA A 227 49.71 24.14 4.37
CA ALA A 227 49.16 22.97 5.07
C ALA A 227 50.01 22.61 6.31
N PRO A 228 49.49 21.77 7.23
CA PRO A 228 49.86 20.35 7.14
C PRO A 228 48.76 19.33 7.51
N ALA A 229 49.10 18.08 7.24
CA ALA A 229 48.35 16.84 7.34
C ALA A 229 47.98 16.38 8.77
N ALA A 230 46.99 15.48 8.88
CA ALA A 230 47.02 14.30 9.76
C ALA A 230 45.88 13.31 9.44
N THR A 231 46.19 12.02 9.60
CA THR A 231 45.50 10.80 9.12
C THR A 231 44.50 10.23 10.16
N PRO A 232 43.96 8.99 10.06
CA PRO A 232 42.56 8.66 10.36
C PRO A 232 42.34 7.99 11.73
N ALA A 233 41.09 7.92 12.21
CA ALA A 233 40.74 6.99 13.29
C ALA A 233 39.28 6.54 13.20
N THR A 234 39.09 5.24 12.93
CA THR A 234 37.92 4.46 13.32
C THR A 234 38.15 3.96 14.76
N PRO A 235 37.08 3.76 15.56
CA PRO A 235 36.96 2.44 16.17
C PRO A 235 35.55 1.84 16.04
N ALA A 236 35.58 0.53 15.81
CA ALA A 236 34.46 -0.38 15.81
C ALA A 236 33.74 -0.41 17.17
N ALA A 237 32.42 -0.57 17.14
CA ALA A 237 31.62 -0.99 18.28
C ALA A 237 31.06 -2.40 18.01
N THR A 238 31.47 -3.33 18.86
CA THR A 238 30.98 -4.71 18.99
C THR A 238 29.48 -4.73 19.33
N PRO A 239 28.66 -5.61 18.72
CA PRO A 239 27.29 -5.83 19.18
C PRO A 239 27.28 -6.77 20.40
N ALA A 240 26.67 -6.30 21.50
CA ALA A 240 26.41 -7.11 22.69
C ALA A 240 25.25 -8.09 22.45
N SER A 241 25.48 -9.33 22.87
CA SER A 241 24.61 -10.50 22.76
C SER A 241 23.25 -10.33 23.45
N VAL A 242 22.19 -10.77 22.77
CA VAL A 242 20.84 -10.95 23.31
C VAL A 242 20.80 -12.28 24.09
N PRO A 243 20.31 -12.33 25.34
CA PRO A 243 20.06 -13.60 26.01
C PRO A 243 18.78 -14.25 25.48
N ALA A 244 18.88 -15.53 25.15
CA ALA A 244 17.78 -16.38 24.69
C ALA A 244 16.71 -16.57 25.77
N VAL A 245 15.44 -16.42 25.40
CA VAL A 245 14.28 -16.79 26.21
C VAL A 245 14.00 -18.29 26.02
N PRO A 246 13.81 -19.08 27.09
CA PRO A 246 13.60 -20.51 26.97
C PRO A 246 12.20 -20.86 26.44
N VAL A 247 12.15 -21.79 25.49
CA VAL A 247 10.94 -22.44 24.98
C VAL A 247 10.48 -23.48 26.01
N PRO A 248 9.21 -23.50 26.46
CA PRO A 248 8.71 -24.61 27.25
C PRO A 248 8.45 -25.84 26.38
N ALA A 249 8.90 -26.99 26.88
CA ALA A 249 8.86 -28.30 26.26
C ALA A 249 7.44 -28.75 25.88
N ALA A 250 7.34 -29.37 24.71
CA ALA A 250 6.17 -30.13 24.28
C ALA A 250 6.08 -31.43 25.10
N THR A 251 5.01 -31.57 25.88
CA THR A 251 4.62 -32.86 26.44
C THR A 251 3.94 -33.68 25.36
N THR A 252 4.62 -34.74 24.94
CA THR A 252 4.05 -35.86 24.20
C THR A 252 3.02 -36.58 25.07
N GLN A 253 1.76 -36.62 24.63
CA GLN A 253 0.86 -37.73 24.96
C GLN A 253 0.37 -38.38 23.66
N SER A 254 0.79 -39.63 23.53
CA SER A 254 0.32 -40.61 22.58
C SER A 254 -1.10 -41.04 22.94
N GLY A 255 -1.98 -41.11 21.95
CA GLY A 255 -3.36 -41.59 22.10
C GLY A 255 -3.95 -41.86 20.72
N ALA A 256 -3.71 -43.06 20.21
CA ALA A 256 -4.28 -43.56 18.98
C ALA A 256 -5.80 -43.78 19.12
N ALA A 257 -6.57 -43.35 18.12
CA ALA A 257 -7.90 -43.89 17.85
C ALA A 257 -8.23 -43.77 16.34
N THR A 258 -8.32 -44.93 15.70
CA THR A 258 -8.74 -45.20 14.31
C THR A 258 -10.20 -44.79 14.07
N PRO A 259 -10.60 -44.41 12.82
CA PRO A 259 -11.98 -43.99 12.55
C PRO A 259 -12.91 -45.20 12.35
N ALA A 260 -14.12 -45.13 12.91
CA ALA A 260 -15.21 -46.05 12.61
C ALA A 260 -16.25 -45.35 11.72
N ALA A 261 -16.52 -45.98 10.58
CA ALA A 261 -17.64 -45.71 9.70
C ALA A 261 -18.97 -46.10 10.38
N GLY A 262 -20.06 -45.38 10.08
CA GLY A 262 -21.38 -45.73 10.61
C GLY A 262 -22.51 -44.80 10.15
N THR A 263 -23.03 -45.12 8.97
CA THR A 263 -24.46 -45.12 8.60
C THR A 263 -25.34 -43.88 8.77
N GLU A 264 -25.83 -43.46 7.60
CA GLU A 264 -27.05 -42.70 7.35
C GLU A 264 -28.26 -43.14 8.19
N THR A 265 -29.07 -42.17 8.61
CA THR A 265 -30.52 -42.39 8.73
C THR A 265 -31.24 -41.07 8.51
N ALA A 266 -31.89 -40.97 7.35
CA ALA A 266 -32.84 -39.93 7.01
C ALA A 266 -34.15 -40.18 7.78
N SER A 267 -34.60 -39.19 8.55
CA SER A 267 -35.94 -39.16 9.11
C SER A 267 -36.86 -38.35 8.19
N ALA A 268 -37.77 -39.04 7.53
CA ALA A 268 -38.91 -38.45 6.83
C ALA A 268 -40.01 -37.99 7.82
N PRO A 269 -40.79 -36.96 7.51
CA PRO A 269 -42.07 -36.73 8.16
C PRO A 269 -43.22 -37.41 7.39
N SER A 270 -44.02 -38.21 8.10
CA SER A 270 -45.28 -38.78 7.62
C SER A 270 -46.46 -37.82 7.82
N ALA A 271 -47.21 -37.65 6.73
CA ALA A 271 -48.67 -37.61 6.60
C ALA A 271 -49.51 -36.54 7.34
N VAL A 272 -50.18 -35.72 6.52
CA VAL A 272 -51.59 -35.34 6.68
C VAL A 272 -52.25 -35.36 5.29
N PRO A 273 -53.32 -36.14 5.05
CA PRO A 273 -54.13 -36.00 3.85
C PRO A 273 -55.51 -35.39 4.14
N THR A 274 -56.14 -34.99 3.03
CA THR A 274 -57.59 -34.91 2.77
C THR A 274 -58.27 -33.55 2.95
N ALA A 275 -58.43 -32.87 1.80
CA ALA A 275 -59.48 -31.89 1.55
C ALA A 275 -60.82 -32.59 1.25
N PRO A 276 -61.96 -31.89 1.41
CA PRO A 276 -63.16 -32.18 0.64
C PRO A 276 -63.54 -31.05 -0.31
N ALA A 277 -64.30 -31.47 -1.32
CA ALA A 277 -64.70 -30.77 -2.53
C ALA A 277 -65.64 -29.58 -2.29
N GLY A 278 -65.68 -28.69 -3.29
CA GLY A 278 -66.63 -27.60 -3.37
C GLY A 278 -67.99 -28.02 -3.95
N THR A 279 -69.00 -27.24 -3.57
CA THR A 279 -70.28 -26.93 -4.23
C THR A 279 -70.66 -25.56 -3.63
N GLY A 280 -70.70 -24.43 -4.34
CA GLY A 280 -71.57 -24.13 -5.46
C GLY A 280 -72.97 -23.75 -4.96
N THR A 281 -73.27 -22.44 -4.84
CA THR A 281 -74.45 -21.73 -5.42
C THR A 281 -74.64 -20.34 -4.83
N SER A 282 -74.95 -19.40 -5.73
CA SER A 282 -75.43 -18.03 -5.54
C SER A 282 -76.63 -17.89 -4.60
N ASN A 283 -76.69 -16.83 -3.79
CA ASN A 283 -77.42 -15.57 -4.06
C ASN A 283 -77.15 -14.56 -2.93
#